data_AF-A0A2W6TDX9-F1
#
_entry.id   AF-A0A2W6TDX9-F1
#
_cell.length_a   1.000
_cell.length_b   1.000
_cell.length_c   1.000
_cell.angle_alpha   90.00
_cell.angle_beta   90.00
_cell.angle_gamma   90.00
#
_symmetry.space_group_name_H-M   'P 1'
#
loop_
_entity.id
_entity.type
_entity.pdbx_description
1 polymer ?
#
loop_
_entity_poly.entity_id
_entity_poly.type
_entity_poly.pdbx_seq_one_letter_code
_entity_poly.pdbx_strand_id
1 'polypeptide(L)'
;MLTLVLVVILAALVFEFINGFHDTANSIATVVATKVLSPGWAVMLAAFMNLIGALTGTAVALTIANGLLNTDVVDVTPQVILCALLGGIVWNLITWWKGLPSSSSHALIGGLCGAGLAAAHNNWDALIWSQNVGNWAQNKGLLWKVFVPMITSPIAGFLLGVVVMCLLWAIIAGMARVGGMLGRLARPRWVNAFFGKAQIVSAAYMGFAHGHNDAQKTMGIIAMTLVGAEATGALNDLPSWLAFMHPDANAGNGIAMWIVLTCAVVMAAGTASGGWKIIKTLGHKMVKLHPIHGFAAETSSATILTLAAHFGMPVSTTHSISTAIMG
;
A
#
# COMPACT_ATOMS: atom_id res chain seq x y z
N MET A 1 14.62 -24.39 -14.02
CA MET A 1 13.39 -23.65 -13.68
C MET A 1 13.46 -23.05 -12.27
N LEU A 2 13.90 -23.80 -11.25
CA LEU A 2 14.09 -23.30 -9.87
C LEU A 2 14.91 -21.99 -9.77
N THR A 3 16.03 -21.87 -10.49
CA THR A 3 16.85 -20.65 -10.50
C THR A 3 16.04 -19.41 -10.87
N LEU A 4 15.15 -19.53 -11.85
CA LEU A 4 14.33 -18.41 -12.29
C LEU A 4 13.26 -18.04 -11.24
N VAL A 5 12.67 -19.03 -10.58
CA VAL A 5 11.73 -18.81 -9.46
C VAL A 5 12.43 -18.02 -8.33
N LEU A 6 13.64 -18.42 -7.95
CA LEU A 6 14.42 -17.70 -6.95
C LEU A 6 14.75 -16.27 -7.36
N VAL A 7 15.07 -16.04 -8.65
CA VAL A 7 15.28 -14.70 -9.20
C VAL A 7 14.01 -13.86 -9.14
N VAL A 8 12.83 -14.44 -9.43
CA VAL A 8 11.54 -13.74 -9.32
C VAL A 8 11.23 -13.38 -7.88
N ILE A 9 11.44 -14.29 -6.93
CA ILE A 9 11.25 -14.01 -5.50
C ILE A 9 12.19 -12.88 -5.06
N LEU A 10 13.46 -12.93 -5.45
CA LEU A 10 14.41 -11.85 -5.16
C LEU A 10 13.95 -10.52 -5.77
N ALA A 11 13.50 -10.52 -7.03
CA ALA A 11 12.98 -9.33 -7.70
C ALA A 11 11.73 -8.79 -6.99
N ALA A 12 10.84 -9.66 -6.51
CA ALA A 12 9.66 -9.27 -5.73
C ALA A 12 10.05 -8.61 -4.41
N LEU A 13 11.05 -9.16 -3.69
CA LEU A 13 11.59 -8.54 -2.47
C LEU A 13 12.31 -7.22 -2.75
N VAL A 14 13.03 -7.10 -3.87
CA VAL A 14 13.62 -5.83 -4.31
C VAL A 14 12.53 -4.80 -4.60
N PHE A 15 11.45 -5.19 -5.30
CA PHE A 15 10.30 -4.33 -5.53
C PHE A 15 9.66 -3.88 -4.21
N GLU A 16 9.48 -4.78 -3.25
CA GLU A 16 8.92 -4.47 -1.93
C GLU A 16 9.79 -3.49 -1.14
N PHE A 17 11.11 -3.71 -1.14
CA PHE A 17 12.06 -2.79 -0.53
C PHE A 17 11.97 -1.40 -1.18
N ILE A 18 11.90 -1.36 -2.52
CA ILE A 18 11.72 -0.12 -3.28
C ILE A 18 10.41 0.55 -2.90
N ASN A 19 9.33 -0.21 -2.81
CA ASN A 19 8.03 0.31 -2.44
C ASN A 19 8.06 0.95 -1.06
N GLY A 20 8.62 0.26 -0.06
CA GLY A 20 8.72 0.77 1.31
C GLY A 20 9.44 2.12 1.37
N PHE A 21 10.58 2.25 0.69
CA PHE A 21 11.34 3.50 0.71
C PHE A 21 10.64 4.61 -0.13
N HIS A 22 10.04 4.23 -1.26
CA HIS A 22 9.37 5.18 -2.17
C HIS A 22 8.14 5.82 -1.49
N ASP A 23 7.34 5.01 -0.81
CA ASP A 23 6.08 5.43 -0.21
C ASP A 23 6.21 5.80 1.28
N THR A 24 7.41 5.70 1.87
CA THR A 24 7.72 6.27 3.20
C THR A 24 7.25 7.71 3.31
N ALA A 25 7.43 8.49 2.24
CA ALA A 25 7.06 9.90 2.22
C ALA A 25 5.56 10.12 2.44
N ASN A 26 4.70 9.20 1.98
CA ASN A 26 3.25 9.28 2.16
C ASN A 26 2.83 9.14 3.62
N SER A 27 3.57 8.37 4.43
CA SER A 27 3.24 8.14 5.84
C SER A 27 3.88 9.15 6.80
N ILE A 28 4.94 9.86 6.38
CA ILE A 28 5.68 10.77 7.27
C ILE A 28 5.63 12.25 6.89
N ALA A 29 5.28 12.61 5.64
CA ALA A 29 5.42 13.99 5.17
C ALA A 29 4.62 14.98 6.01
N THR A 30 3.41 14.62 6.41
CA THR A 30 2.50 15.44 7.23
C THR A 30 3.04 15.67 8.64
N VAL A 31 3.46 14.62 9.36
CA VAL A 31 3.98 14.74 10.74
C VAL A 31 5.34 15.43 10.82
N VAL A 32 6.15 15.32 9.76
CA VAL A 32 7.40 16.05 9.62
C VAL A 32 7.14 17.52 9.25
N ALA A 33 6.21 17.80 8.33
CA ALA A 33 5.87 19.16 7.90
C ALA A 33 5.25 19.99 9.03
N THR A 34 4.42 19.38 9.88
CA THR A 34 3.85 20.02 11.07
C THR A 34 4.85 20.16 12.22
N LYS A 35 6.07 19.61 12.06
CA LYS A 35 7.15 19.58 13.06
C LYS A 35 6.77 18.89 14.37
N VAL A 36 5.81 17.96 14.31
CA VAL A 36 5.43 17.14 15.46
C VAL A 36 6.48 16.08 15.76
N LEU A 37 7.04 15.47 14.71
CA LEU A 37 8.18 14.55 14.83
C LEU A 37 9.35 15.02 13.97
N SER A 38 10.57 14.77 14.47
CA SER A 38 11.76 14.88 13.62
C SER A 38 11.73 13.76 12.55
N PRO A 39 12.35 13.97 11.37
CA PRO A 39 12.34 12.97 10.30
C PRO A 39 12.80 11.57 10.72
N GLY A 40 13.84 11.45 11.56
CA GLY A 40 14.33 10.15 12.03
C GLY A 40 13.29 9.38 12.86
N TRP A 41 12.67 10.06 13.84
CA TRP A 41 11.59 9.45 14.64
C TRP A 41 10.35 9.11 13.82
N ALA A 42 10.00 9.93 12.83
CA ALA A 42 8.89 9.66 11.93
C ALA A 42 9.13 8.41 11.08
N VAL A 43 10.35 8.23 10.54
CA VAL A 43 10.75 7.04 9.79
C VAL A 43 10.72 5.79 10.67
N MET A 44 11.25 5.86 11.90
CA MET A 44 11.23 4.75 12.86
C MET A 44 9.79 4.31 13.19
N LEU A 45 8.91 5.28 13.47
CA LEU A 45 7.49 5.01 13.74
C LEU A 45 6.81 4.37 12.53
N ALA A 46 7.02 4.92 11.33
CA ALA A 46 6.44 4.40 10.10
C ALA A 46 6.95 2.98 9.79
N ALA A 47 8.25 2.71 9.93
CA ALA A 47 8.82 1.39 9.68
C ALA A 47 8.25 0.33 10.65
N PHE A 48 8.16 0.66 11.94
CA PHE A 48 7.58 -0.24 12.94
C PHE A 48 6.09 -0.49 12.71
N MET A 49 5.32 0.55 12.38
CA MET A 49 3.89 0.39 12.11
C MET A 49 3.64 -0.30 10.76
N ASN A 50 4.46 -0.07 9.74
CA ASN A 50 4.41 -0.82 8.47
C ASN A 50 4.64 -2.31 8.72
N LEU A 51 5.62 -2.67 9.57
CA LEU A 51 5.87 -4.06 9.95
C LEU A 51 4.61 -4.69 10.57
N ILE A 52 4.01 -4.03 11.57
CA ILE A 52 2.79 -4.53 12.22
C ILE A 52 1.64 -4.63 11.21
N GLY A 53 1.41 -3.60 10.41
CA GLY A 53 0.36 -3.56 9.39
C GLY A 53 0.48 -4.71 8.41
N ALA A 54 1.68 -4.98 7.90
CA ALA A 54 1.94 -6.07 6.96
C ALA A 54 1.58 -7.45 7.51
N LEU A 55 1.60 -7.66 8.84
CA LEU A 55 1.26 -8.95 9.46
C LEU A 55 -0.26 -9.19 9.61
N THR A 56 -1.12 -8.23 9.27
CA THR A 56 -2.54 -8.25 9.66
C THR A 56 -3.54 -8.56 8.55
N GLY A 57 -3.11 -8.87 7.32
CA GLY A 57 -4.05 -9.22 6.25
C GLY A 57 -3.41 -9.88 5.03
N THR A 58 -4.24 -10.58 4.25
CA THR A 58 -3.85 -11.27 3.00
C THR A 58 -4.87 -11.10 1.85
N ALA A 59 -5.96 -10.37 2.06
CA ALA A 59 -7.04 -10.21 1.06
C ALA A 59 -6.58 -9.53 -0.25
N VAL A 60 -5.71 -8.52 -0.17
CA VAL A 60 -5.10 -7.89 -1.35
C VAL A 60 -4.13 -8.86 -2.02
N ALA A 61 -3.39 -9.66 -1.25
CA ALA A 61 -2.48 -10.67 -1.79
C ALA A 61 -3.22 -11.69 -2.65
N LEU A 62 -4.36 -12.18 -2.16
CA LEU A 62 -5.24 -13.09 -2.92
C LEU A 62 -5.78 -12.44 -4.20
N THR A 63 -6.07 -11.14 -4.17
CA THR A 63 -6.53 -10.40 -5.34
C THR A 63 -5.42 -10.25 -6.40
N ILE A 64 -4.19 -9.96 -5.97
CA ILE A 64 -3.03 -9.92 -6.88
C ILE A 64 -2.75 -11.32 -7.43
N ALA A 65 -2.81 -12.36 -6.59
CA ALA A 65 -2.48 -13.73 -6.98
C ALA A 65 -3.46 -14.35 -7.99
N ASN A 66 -4.77 -14.13 -7.80
CA ASN A 66 -5.81 -14.88 -8.53
C ASN A 66 -6.82 -13.98 -9.27
N GLY A 67 -6.75 -12.66 -9.12
CA GLY A 67 -7.84 -11.75 -9.50
C GLY A 67 -7.64 -10.98 -10.80
N LEU A 68 -6.43 -11.02 -11.40
CA LEU A 68 -6.05 -10.10 -12.49
C LEU A 68 -5.76 -10.79 -13.83
N LEU A 69 -5.04 -11.91 -13.82
CA LEU A 69 -4.68 -12.66 -15.03
C LEU A 69 -5.55 -13.91 -15.15
N ASN A 70 -5.98 -14.20 -16.39
CA ASN A 70 -6.75 -15.39 -16.71
C ASN A 70 -5.79 -16.55 -17.05
N THR A 71 -5.60 -17.46 -16.10
CA THR A 71 -4.70 -18.62 -16.24
C THR A 71 -5.17 -19.63 -17.29
N ASP A 72 -6.41 -19.54 -17.77
CA ASP A 72 -6.89 -20.39 -18.86
C ASP A 72 -6.44 -19.89 -20.25
N VAL A 73 -6.00 -18.62 -20.33
CA VAL A 73 -5.62 -17.95 -21.58
C VAL A 73 -4.12 -17.65 -21.63
N VAL A 74 -3.49 -17.37 -20.48
CA VAL A 74 -2.07 -17.08 -20.39
C VAL A 74 -1.36 -17.97 -19.38
N ASP A 75 -0.29 -18.61 -19.82
CA ASP A 75 0.63 -19.31 -18.93
C ASP A 75 1.44 -18.29 -18.13
N VAL A 76 1.12 -18.16 -16.86
CA VAL A 76 1.81 -17.26 -15.93
C VAL A 76 3.15 -17.87 -15.52
N THR A 77 4.11 -17.83 -16.44
CA THR A 77 5.46 -18.34 -16.19
C THR A 77 6.27 -17.37 -15.34
N PRO A 78 7.33 -17.84 -14.63
CA PRO A 78 8.22 -16.96 -13.88
C PRO A 78 8.83 -15.84 -14.73
N GLN A 79 9.03 -16.05 -16.03
CA GLN A 79 9.50 -15.04 -16.99
C GLN A 79 8.51 -13.87 -17.09
N VAL A 80 7.20 -14.16 -17.19
CA VAL A 80 6.14 -13.14 -17.28
C VAL A 80 6.09 -12.31 -16.01
N ILE A 81 6.16 -12.96 -14.84
CA ILE A 81 6.18 -12.28 -13.54
C ILE A 81 7.44 -11.42 -13.40
N LEU A 82 8.61 -11.92 -13.83
CA LEU A 82 9.86 -11.15 -13.80
C LEU A 82 9.75 -9.88 -14.66
N CYS A 83 9.23 -10.00 -15.88
CA CYS A 83 9.01 -8.85 -16.76
C CYS A 83 8.03 -7.84 -16.14
N ALA A 84 6.95 -8.31 -15.52
CA ALA A 84 6.01 -7.45 -14.81
C ALA A 84 6.67 -6.67 -13.66
N LEU A 85 7.44 -7.37 -12.82
CA LEU A 85 8.19 -6.79 -11.70
C LEU A 85 9.24 -5.79 -12.18
N LEU A 86 10.02 -6.13 -13.22
CA LEU A 86 11.02 -5.22 -13.79
C LEU A 86 10.39 -3.93 -14.30
N GLY A 87 9.23 -4.01 -14.96
CA GLY A 87 8.47 -2.83 -15.38
C GLY A 87 8.13 -1.91 -14.19
N GLY A 88 7.58 -2.49 -13.11
CA GLY A 88 7.27 -1.75 -11.89
C GLY A 88 8.50 -1.17 -11.19
N ILE A 89 9.56 -1.96 -11.04
CA ILE A 89 10.84 -1.58 -10.42
C ILE A 89 11.46 -0.40 -11.18
N VAL A 90 11.63 -0.53 -12.50
CA VAL A 90 12.25 0.49 -13.34
C VAL A 90 11.45 1.79 -13.26
N TRP A 91 10.12 1.72 -13.33
CA TRP A 91 9.28 2.90 -13.20
C TRP A 91 9.44 3.58 -11.83
N ASN A 92 9.36 2.82 -10.74
CA ASN A 92 9.51 3.35 -9.39
C ASN A 92 10.90 3.99 -9.15
N LEU A 93 11.95 3.41 -9.71
CA LEU A 93 13.31 3.97 -9.64
C LEU A 93 13.42 5.27 -10.43
N ILE A 94 12.81 5.36 -11.62
CA ILE A 94 12.77 6.58 -12.42
C ILE A 94 12.03 7.70 -11.68
N THR A 95 10.86 7.41 -11.11
CA THR A 95 10.05 8.40 -10.38
C THR A 95 10.76 8.86 -9.12
N TRP A 96 11.35 7.94 -8.36
CA TRP A 96 12.18 8.29 -7.21
C TRP A 96 13.40 9.14 -7.58
N TRP A 97 14.11 8.78 -8.65
CA TRP A 97 15.29 9.53 -9.08
C TRP A 97 14.95 10.98 -9.41
N LYS A 98 13.79 11.20 -10.03
CA LYS A 98 13.18 12.51 -10.32
C LYS A 98 12.44 13.16 -9.14
N GLY A 99 12.32 12.47 -8.00
CA GLY A 99 11.60 12.96 -6.82
C GLY A 99 10.08 13.10 -7.02
N LEU A 100 9.50 12.38 -7.99
CA LEU A 100 8.08 12.43 -8.30
C LEU A 100 7.31 11.44 -7.42
N PRO A 101 6.30 11.90 -6.65
CA PRO A 101 5.41 10.98 -5.96
C PRO A 101 4.60 10.21 -7.01
N SER A 102 4.69 8.89 -6.97
CA SER A 102 4.06 7.95 -7.90
C SER A 102 3.39 6.83 -7.10
N SER A 103 2.49 6.09 -7.74
CA SER A 103 1.87 4.92 -7.14
C SER A 103 2.60 3.65 -7.56
N SER A 104 3.30 3.02 -6.62
CA SER A 104 3.88 1.68 -6.83
C SER A 104 2.82 0.62 -7.15
N SER A 105 1.59 0.81 -6.67
CA SER A 105 0.48 -0.12 -6.91
C SER A 105 0.08 -0.16 -8.38
N HIS A 106 -0.10 1.02 -8.99
CA HIS A 106 -0.42 1.10 -10.41
C HIS A 106 0.76 0.69 -11.29
N ALA A 107 2.00 0.97 -10.86
CA ALA A 107 3.19 0.48 -11.55
C ALA A 107 3.25 -1.05 -11.61
N LEU A 108 2.98 -1.73 -10.47
CA LEU A 108 2.94 -3.19 -10.41
C LEU A 108 1.80 -3.78 -11.25
N ILE A 109 0.58 -3.26 -11.09
CA ILE A 109 -0.59 -3.77 -11.80
C ILE A 109 -0.46 -3.52 -13.31
N GLY A 110 0.05 -2.35 -13.71
CA GLY A 110 0.36 -2.03 -15.09
C GLY A 110 1.43 -2.96 -15.66
N GLY A 111 2.48 -3.27 -14.89
CA GLY A 111 3.49 -4.26 -15.25
C GLY A 111 2.91 -5.65 -15.44
N LEU A 112 2.05 -6.12 -14.54
CA LEU A 112 1.35 -7.40 -14.64
C LEU A 112 0.46 -7.46 -15.88
N CYS A 113 -0.35 -6.43 -16.12
CA CYS A 113 -1.25 -6.40 -17.28
C CYS A 113 -0.46 -6.37 -18.59
N GLY A 114 0.60 -5.56 -18.66
CA GLY A 114 1.46 -5.46 -19.84
C GLY A 114 2.20 -6.76 -20.14
N ALA A 115 2.79 -7.40 -19.13
CA ALA A 115 3.48 -8.67 -19.29
C ALA A 115 2.51 -9.81 -19.65
N GLY A 116 1.35 -9.88 -18.99
CA GLY A 116 0.32 -10.88 -19.29
C GLY A 116 -0.23 -10.75 -20.72
N LEU A 117 -0.52 -9.53 -21.17
CA LEU A 117 -1.00 -9.27 -22.53
C LEU A 117 0.07 -9.62 -23.58
N ALA A 118 1.33 -9.28 -23.32
CA ALA A 118 2.44 -9.62 -24.21
C ALA A 118 2.65 -11.14 -24.30
N ALA A 119 2.57 -11.84 -23.17
CA ALA A 119 2.67 -13.31 -23.11
C ALA A 119 1.51 -14.01 -23.82
N ALA A 120 0.32 -13.41 -23.82
CA ALA A 120 -0.85 -13.90 -24.53
C ALA A 120 -0.92 -13.46 -26.00
N HIS A 121 0.18 -12.99 -26.59
CA HIS A 121 0.23 -12.52 -27.99
C HIS A 121 -0.81 -11.43 -28.32
N ASN A 122 -1.01 -10.49 -27.41
CA ASN A 122 -2.03 -9.43 -27.48
C ASN A 122 -3.49 -9.93 -27.44
N ASN A 123 -3.72 -11.14 -26.92
CA ASN A 123 -5.06 -11.57 -26.58
C ASN A 123 -5.54 -10.87 -25.30
N TRP A 124 -6.51 -9.98 -25.44
CA TRP A 124 -7.07 -9.20 -24.34
C TRP A 124 -7.88 -10.03 -23.33
N ASP A 125 -8.25 -11.27 -23.68
CA ASP A 125 -8.93 -12.21 -22.78
C ASP A 125 -7.99 -12.79 -21.70
N ALA A 126 -6.68 -12.54 -21.82
CA ALA A 126 -5.70 -12.85 -20.79
C ALA A 126 -5.87 -12.01 -19.51
N LEU A 127 -6.61 -10.91 -19.60
CA LEU A 127 -6.91 -10.04 -18.47
C LEU A 127 -8.33 -10.29 -17.99
N ILE A 128 -8.50 -10.48 -16.68
CA ILE A 128 -9.82 -10.59 -16.08
C ILE A 128 -10.42 -9.19 -15.97
N TRP A 129 -11.18 -8.76 -16.96
CA TRP A 129 -11.76 -7.40 -17.00
C TRP A 129 -12.82 -7.17 -15.93
N SER A 130 -13.82 -8.05 -15.86
CA SER A 130 -14.92 -7.96 -14.89
C SER A 130 -15.54 -9.33 -14.68
N GLN A 131 -15.66 -9.74 -13.42
CA GLN A 131 -16.41 -10.93 -13.02
C GLN A 131 -17.35 -10.55 -11.86
N ASN A 132 -18.65 -10.59 -12.14
CA ASN A 132 -19.68 -10.36 -11.12
C ASN A 132 -19.99 -11.69 -10.44
N VAL A 133 -19.54 -11.83 -9.19
CA VAL A 133 -19.69 -13.07 -8.41
C VAL A 133 -20.75 -12.89 -7.31
N GLY A 134 -21.10 -11.64 -6.97
CA GLY A 134 -22.08 -11.34 -5.94
C GLY A 134 -22.21 -9.84 -5.71
N ASN A 135 -22.04 -9.43 -4.46
CA ASN A 135 -22.04 -8.00 -4.11
C ASN A 135 -20.81 -7.28 -4.69
N TRP A 136 -20.91 -5.96 -4.84
CA TRP A 136 -19.85 -5.11 -5.40
C TRP A 136 -18.45 -5.36 -4.77
N ALA A 137 -18.40 -5.67 -3.48
CA ALA A 137 -17.16 -5.97 -2.76
C ALA A 137 -16.54 -7.34 -3.10
N GLN A 138 -17.36 -8.30 -3.52
CA GLN A 138 -16.93 -9.68 -3.87
C GLN A 138 -16.59 -9.83 -5.36
N ASN A 139 -16.98 -8.85 -6.18
CA ASN A 139 -16.67 -8.85 -7.61
C ASN A 139 -15.15 -8.88 -7.86
N LYS A 140 -14.75 -9.63 -8.88
CA LYS A 140 -13.34 -9.85 -9.24
C LYS A 140 -13.02 -9.15 -10.57
N GLY A 141 -11.73 -9.11 -10.87
CA GLY A 141 -11.22 -8.49 -12.09
C GLY A 141 -10.77 -7.05 -11.91
N LEU A 142 -10.12 -6.55 -12.96
CA LEU A 142 -9.53 -5.22 -13.05
C LEU A 142 -10.54 -4.12 -12.79
N LEU A 143 -11.77 -4.23 -13.31
CA LEU A 143 -12.80 -3.20 -13.14
C LEU A 143 -13.09 -2.95 -11.66
N TRP A 144 -13.44 -4.00 -10.92
CA TRP A 144 -13.94 -3.90 -9.55
C TRP A 144 -12.84 -3.78 -8.51
N LYS A 145 -11.68 -4.40 -8.74
CA LYS A 145 -10.58 -4.42 -7.77
C LYS A 145 -9.52 -3.35 -8.03
N VAL A 146 -9.42 -2.82 -9.25
CA VAL A 146 -8.38 -1.84 -9.62
C VAL A 146 -8.99 -0.53 -10.09
N PHE A 147 -9.75 -0.51 -11.18
CA PHE A 147 -10.23 0.73 -11.80
C PHE A 147 -11.21 1.51 -10.91
N VAL A 148 -12.20 0.83 -10.33
CA VAL A 148 -13.16 1.47 -9.42
C VAL A 148 -12.42 2.05 -8.20
N PRO A 149 -11.63 1.29 -7.43
CA PRO A 149 -10.88 1.83 -6.29
C PRO A 149 -9.86 2.91 -6.67
N MET A 150 -9.25 2.84 -7.86
CA MET A 150 -8.33 3.86 -8.36
C MET A 150 -8.99 5.24 -8.48
N ILE A 151 -10.27 5.29 -8.85
CA ILE A 151 -11.04 6.53 -8.99
C ILE A 151 -11.77 6.89 -7.70
N THR A 152 -12.31 5.91 -6.98
CA THR A 152 -13.11 6.17 -5.79
C THR A 152 -12.26 6.45 -4.56
N SER A 153 -11.05 5.86 -4.41
CA SER A 153 -10.20 6.11 -3.24
C SER A 153 -9.72 7.56 -3.11
N PRO A 154 -9.33 8.28 -4.19
CA PRO A 154 -8.92 9.67 -4.07
C PRO A 154 -10.13 10.59 -3.82
N ILE A 155 -11.28 10.29 -4.42
CA ILE A 155 -12.53 11.03 -4.14
C ILE A 155 -12.95 10.83 -2.68
N ALA A 156 -12.91 9.59 -2.19
CA ALA A 156 -13.17 9.28 -0.80
C ALA A 156 -12.15 9.95 0.12
N GLY A 157 -10.87 10.02 -0.28
CA GLY A 157 -9.80 10.70 0.44
C GLY A 157 -10.12 12.17 0.67
N PHE A 158 -10.46 12.86 -0.41
CA PHE A 158 -10.88 14.25 -0.37
C PHE A 158 -12.14 14.45 0.50
N LEU A 159 -13.21 13.69 0.24
CA LEU A 159 -14.47 13.84 0.96
C LEU A 159 -14.34 13.53 2.45
N LEU A 160 -13.60 12.47 2.80
CA LEU A 160 -13.39 12.10 4.19
C LEU A 160 -12.50 13.13 4.90
N GLY A 161 -11.48 13.68 4.22
CA GLY A 161 -10.69 14.81 4.72
C GLY A 161 -11.57 16.01 5.07
N VAL A 162 -12.43 16.44 4.14
CA VAL A 162 -13.41 17.52 4.37
C VAL A 162 -14.34 17.20 5.54
N VAL A 163 -14.91 15.99 5.57
CA VAL A 163 -15.85 15.58 6.63
C VAL A 163 -15.16 15.60 8.00
N VAL A 164 -13.97 15.00 8.12
CA VAL A 164 -13.21 14.99 9.37
C VAL A 164 -12.86 16.41 9.80
N MET A 165 -12.41 17.27 8.89
CA MET A 165 -12.11 18.67 9.21
C MET A 165 -13.35 19.46 9.64
N CYS A 166 -14.49 19.30 8.96
CA CYS A 166 -15.76 19.90 9.35
C CYS A 166 -16.22 19.43 10.73
N LEU A 167 -16.09 18.15 11.03
CA LEU A 167 -16.43 17.58 12.34
C LEU A 167 -15.52 18.14 13.44
N LEU A 168 -14.20 18.15 13.22
CA LEU A 168 -13.25 18.73 14.18
C LEU A 168 -13.53 20.21 14.42
N TRP A 169 -13.85 20.97 13.36
CA TRP A 169 -14.20 22.37 13.48
C TRP A 169 -15.52 22.58 14.24
N ALA A 170 -16.54 21.78 13.96
CA ALA A 170 -17.82 21.81 14.67
C ALA A 170 -17.65 21.50 16.16
N ILE A 171 -16.81 20.52 16.51
CA ILE A 171 -16.49 20.18 17.90
C ILE A 171 -15.79 21.34 18.60
N ILE A 172 -14.75 21.91 17.99
CA ILE A 172 -13.99 23.03 18.57
C ILE A 172 -14.88 24.28 18.71
N ALA A 173 -15.70 24.59 17.70
CA ALA A 173 -16.64 25.70 17.74
C ALA A 173 -17.73 25.49 18.80
N GLY A 174 -18.24 24.26 18.95
CA GLY A 174 -19.18 23.88 20.01
C GLY A 174 -18.58 24.07 21.40
N MET A 175 -17.36 23.58 21.62
CA MET A 175 -16.61 23.77 22.87
C MET A 175 -16.38 25.26 23.18
N ALA A 176 -16.09 26.07 22.16
CA ALA A 176 -15.91 27.52 22.32
C ALA A 176 -17.21 28.22 22.73
N ARG A 177 -18.37 27.80 22.19
CA ARG A 177 -19.69 28.37 22.50
C ARG A 177 -20.19 28.03 23.91
N VAL A 178 -19.94 26.83 24.41
CA VAL A 178 -20.37 26.40 25.77
C VAL A 178 -19.68 27.19 26.88
N GLY A 179 -18.49 27.75 26.62
CA GLY A 179 -17.76 28.53 27.61
C GLY A 179 -17.13 27.68 28.74
N GLY A 180 -16.70 28.33 29.82
CA GLY A 180 -16.10 27.65 30.98
C GLY A 180 -14.77 26.94 30.67
N MET A 181 -14.60 25.73 31.22
CA MET A 181 -13.39 24.91 31.01
C MET A 181 -13.25 24.44 29.55
N LEU A 182 -14.36 24.11 28.89
CA LEU A 182 -14.37 23.66 27.48
C LEU A 182 -13.97 24.78 26.53
N GLY A 183 -14.45 26.01 26.76
CA GLY A 183 -14.03 27.19 25.99
C GLY A 183 -12.54 27.52 26.14
N ARG A 184 -11.92 27.19 27.29
CA ARG A 184 -10.46 27.33 27.47
C ARG A 184 -9.68 26.32 26.63
N LEU A 185 -10.19 25.09 26.52
CA LEU A 185 -9.57 24.02 25.71
C LEU A 185 -9.70 24.27 24.20
N ALA A 186 -10.76 24.97 23.76
CA ALA A 186 -10.95 25.37 22.37
C ALA A 186 -9.95 26.44 21.88
N ARG A 187 -9.14 27.02 22.77
CA ARG A 187 -8.14 28.03 22.39
C ARG A 187 -7.04 27.41 21.50
N PRO A 188 -6.53 28.13 20.48
CA PRO A 188 -5.53 27.60 19.54
C PRO A 188 -4.30 26.95 20.20
N ARG A 189 -3.85 27.46 21.35
CA ARG A 189 -2.72 26.89 22.11
C ARG A 189 -2.99 25.46 22.57
N TRP A 190 -4.17 25.18 23.11
CA TRP A 190 -4.52 23.85 23.63
C TRP A 190 -4.87 22.89 22.50
N VAL A 191 -5.57 23.38 21.48
CA VAL A 191 -5.86 22.62 20.26
C VAL A 191 -4.55 22.16 19.60
N ASN A 192 -3.60 23.07 19.36
CA ASN A 192 -2.31 22.70 18.78
C ASN A 192 -1.51 21.73 19.67
N ALA A 193 -1.56 21.89 21.00
CA ALA A 193 -0.88 20.97 21.91
C ALA A 193 -1.50 19.55 21.91
N PHE A 194 -2.83 19.47 21.84
CA PHE A 194 -3.55 18.20 21.75
C PHE A 194 -3.29 17.52 20.40
N PHE A 195 -3.52 18.22 19.30
CA PHE A 195 -3.30 17.66 17.96
C PHE A 195 -1.84 17.39 17.66
N GLY A 196 -0.90 18.08 18.30
CA GLY A 196 0.51 17.70 18.27
C GLY A 196 0.75 16.29 18.79
N LYS A 197 0.03 15.84 19.82
CA LYS A 197 0.12 14.46 20.32
C LYS A 197 -0.76 13.49 19.53
N ALA A 198 -1.98 13.91 19.19
CA ALA A 198 -2.91 13.08 18.43
C ALA A 198 -2.37 12.75 17.03
N GLN A 199 -1.64 13.67 16.41
CA GLN A 199 -1.04 13.45 15.09
C GLN A 199 -0.01 12.31 15.11
N ILE A 200 0.68 12.07 16.24
CA ILE A 200 1.59 10.92 16.34
C ILE A 200 0.80 9.60 16.19
N VAL A 201 -0.42 9.56 16.74
CA VAL A 201 -1.29 8.38 16.65
C VAL A 201 -1.85 8.22 15.22
N SER A 202 -2.28 9.30 14.57
CA SER A 202 -2.73 9.22 13.18
C SER A 202 -1.60 8.88 12.20
N ALA A 203 -0.38 9.38 12.44
CA ALA A 203 0.79 9.02 11.65
C ALA A 203 1.16 7.54 11.84
N ALA A 204 1.07 7.03 13.08
CA ALA A 204 1.21 5.61 13.35
C ALA A 204 0.15 4.78 12.62
N TYR A 205 -1.11 5.25 12.62
CA TYR A 205 -2.20 4.58 11.90
C TYR A 205 -2.00 4.61 10.39
N MET A 206 -1.51 5.72 9.82
CA MET A 206 -1.15 5.81 8.40
C MET A 206 -0.02 4.85 8.03
N GLY A 207 1.02 4.72 8.87
CA GLY A 207 2.04 3.68 8.70
C GLY A 207 1.44 2.28 8.75
N PHE A 208 0.61 1.98 9.75
CA PHE A 208 -0.07 0.68 9.84
C PHE A 208 -0.89 0.39 8.57
N ALA A 209 -1.70 1.33 8.11
CA ALA A 209 -2.55 1.17 6.94
C ALA A 209 -1.75 1.02 5.65
N HIS A 210 -0.61 1.72 5.54
CA HIS A 210 0.32 1.54 4.43
C HIS A 210 0.89 0.12 4.40
N GLY A 211 1.47 -0.37 5.50
CA GLY A 211 1.96 -1.75 5.58
C GLY A 211 0.88 -2.80 5.30
N HIS A 212 -0.33 -2.58 5.86
CA HIS A 212 -1.47 -3.47 5.66
C HIS A 212 -1.93 -3.54 4.20
N ASN A 213 -1.89 -2.43 3.45
CA ASN A 213 -2.31 -2.41 2.05
C ASN A 213 -1.19 -2.85 1.09
N ASP A 214 0.04 -2.40 1.31
CA ASP A 214 1.11 -2.47 0.32
C ASP A 214 1.89 -3.77 0.37
N ALA A 215 2.20 -4.29 1.57
CA ALA A 215 3.01 -5.50 1.68
C ALA A 215 2.30 -6.73 1.09
N GLN A 216 0.97 -6.73 1.16
CA GLN A 216 0.14 -7.78 0.57
C GLN A 216 0.32 -7.90 -0.95
N LYS A 217 0.71 -6.82 -1.65
CA LYS A 217 0.88 -6.85 -3.12
C LYS A 217 2.02 -7.79 -3.51
N THR A 218 3.17 -7.65 -2.85
CA THR A 218 4.32 -8.54 -3.07
C THR A 218 4.06 -9.94 -2.56
N MET A 219 3.34 -10.10 -1.44
CA MET A 219 2.91 -11.42 -0.97
C MET A 219 2.12 -12.18 -2.05
N GLY A 220 1.22 -11.48 -2.75
CA GLY A 220 0.45 -12.03 -3.87
C GLY A 220 1.31 -12.44 -5.06
N ILE A 221 2.32 -11.63 -5.41
CA ILE A 221 3.27 -11.97 -6.50
C ILE A 221 4.08 -13.21 -6.16
N ILE A 222 4.62 -13.29 -4.93
CA ILE A 222 5.41 -14.46 -4.50
C ILE A 222 4.53 -15.70 -4.49
N ALA A 223 3.31 -15.61 -3.94
CA ALA A 223 2.36 -16.71 -3.93
C ALA A 223 2.00 -17.18 -5.35
N MET A 224 1.67 -16.27 -6.26
CA MET A 224 1.41 -16.59 -7.67
C MET A 224 2.61 -17.29 -8.33
N THR A 225 3.83 -16.80 -8.05
CA THR A 225 5.06 -17.40 -8.59
C THR A 225 5.25 -18.83 -8.12
N LEU A 226 5.03 -19.11 -6.83
CA LEU A 226 5.18 -20.44 -6.25
C LEU A 226 4.11 -21.41 -6.74
N VAL A 227 2.86 -20.94 -6.87
CA VAL A 227 1.76 -21.75 -7.42
C VAL A 227 2.04 -22.11 -8.88
N GLY A 228 2.49 -21.16 -9.70
CA GLY A 228 2.89 -21.45 -11.10
C GLY A 228 4.12 -22.35 -11.19
N ALA A 229 5.08 -22.21 -10.27
CA ALA A 229 6.25 -23.07 -10.21
C ALA A 229 5.89 -24.51 -9.82
N GLU A 230 4.97 -24.70 -8.87
CA GLU A 230 4.46 -26.02 -8.48
C GLU A 230 3.73 -26.70 -9.66
N ALA A 231 2.83 -25.97 -10.33
CA ALA A 231 2.05 -26.49 -11.46
C ALA A 231 2.95 -26.96 -12.63
N THR A 232 4.12 -26.34 -12.81
CA THR A 232 5.09 -26.71 -13.84
C THR A 232 6.13 -27.74 -13.38
N GLY A 233 6.02 -28.24 -12.13
CA GLY A 233 6.98 -29.17 -11.53
C GLY A 233 8.35 -28.55 -11.25
N ALA A 234 8.48 -27.22 -11.29
CA ALA A 234 9.74 -26.52 -11.06
C ALA A 234 10.26 -26.62 -9.62
N LEU A 235 9.40 -27.06 -8.69
CA LEU A 235 9.71 -27.24 -7.27
C LEU A 235 9.97 -28.71 -6.88
N ASN A 236 9.83 -29.67 -7.80
CA ASN A 236 9.91 -31.11 -7.48
C ASN A 236 11.28 -31.56 -6.93
N ASP A 237 12.37 -30.94 -7.41
CA ASP A 237 13.75 -31.28 -7.02
C ASP A 237 14.29 -30.38 -5.90
N LEU A 238 13.41 -29.81 -5.07
CA LEU A 238 13.82 -28.94 -3.98
C LEU A 238 14.61 -29.72 -2.91
N PRO A 239 15.75 -29.19 -2.44
CA PRO A 239 16.39 -29.67 -1.24
C PRO A 239 15.42 -29.65 -0.05
N SER A 240 15.54 -30.61 0.87
CA SER A 240 14.64 -30.74 2.04
C SER A 240 14.52 -29.47 2.90
N TRP A 241 15.57 -28.65 2.96
CA TRP A 241 15.58 -27.39 3.69
C TRP A 241 14.80 -26.26 3.00
N LEU A 242 14.48 -26.39 1.71
CA LEU A 242 13.62 -25.48 0.94
C LEU A 242 12.20 -26.00 0.74
N ALA A 243 11.84 -27.14 1.35
CA ALA A 243 10.52 -27.74 1.19
C ALA A 243 9.36 -26.81 1.62
N PHE A 244 9.64 -25.80 2.47
CA PHE A 244 8.67 -24.77 2.86
C PHE A 244 8.21 -23.87 1.69
N MET A 245 8.89 -23.92 0.54
CA MET A 245 8.52 -23.18 -0.67
C MET A 245 7.34 -23.81 -1.42
N HIS A 246 7.03 -25.08 -1.18
CA HIS A 246 5.84 -25.69 -1.77
C HIS A 246 4.59 -24.95 -1.29
N PRO A 247 3.67 -24.58 -2.19
CA PRO A 247 2.40 -23.97 -1.81
C PRO A 247 1.63 -24.93 -0.90
N ASP A 248 1.37 -24.52 0.34
CA ASP A 248 0.58 -25.32 1.27
C ASP A 248 -0.91 -25.20 0.91
N ALA A 249 -1.52 -26.33 0.50
CA ALA A 249 -2.94 -26.42 0.21
C ALA A 249 -3.84 -26.14 1.43
N ASN A 250 -3.30 -26.26 2.65
CA ASN A 250 -4.01 -26.04 3.91
C ASN A 250 -3.71 -24.68 4.56
N ALA A 251 -2.96 -23.78 3.91
CA ALA A 251 -2.77 -22.43 4.43
C ALA A 251 -4.13 -21.73 4.54
N GLY A 252 -4.66 -21.59 5.75
CA GLY A 252 -6.01 -21.07 6.03
C GLY A 252 -6.32 -19.65 5.48
N ASN A 253 -5.30 -18.95 4.96
CA ASN A 253 -5.39 -17.63 4.34
C ASN A 253 -4.87 -17.59 2.88
N GLY A 254 -4.58 -18.75 2.28
CA GLY A 254 -4.02 -18.91 0.93
C GLY A 254 -2.59 -18.38 0.71
N ILE A 255 -1.97 -17.77 1.73
CA ILE A 255 -0.59 -17.23 1.69
C ILE A 255 0.20 -17.78 2.87
N ALA A 256 1.38 -18.33 2.60
CA ALA A 256 2.24 -18.91 3.62
C ALA A 256 2.83 -17.84 4.57
N MET A 257 2.92 -18.18 5.86
CA MET A 257 3.38 -17.23 6.90
C MET A 257 4.79 -16.70 6.67
N TRP A 258 5.68 -17.51 6.09
CA TRP A 258 7.04 -17.04 5.77
C TRP A 258 7.01 -15.92 4.72
N ILE A 259 6.11 -15.98 3.73
CA ILE A 259 5.94 -14.93 2.71
C ILE A 259 5.52 -13.63 3.42
N VAL A 260 4.55 -13.73 4.34
CA VAL A 260 4.06 -12.60 5.12
C VAL A 260 5.18 -11.98 5.96
N LEU A 261 5.92 -12.79 6.71
CA LEU A 261 7.03 -12.35 7.55
C LEU A 261 8.17 -11.71 6.72
N THR A 262 8.57 -12.34 5.62
CA THR A 262 9.64 -11.83 4.76
C THR A 262 9.23 -10.51 4.11
N CYS A 263 8.02 -10.41 3.55
CA CYS A 263 7.53 -9.15 2.97
C CYS A 263 7.42 -8.05 4.03
N ALA A 264 6.92 -8.36 5.23
CA ALA A 264 6.80 -7.40 6.32
C ALA A 264 8.15 -6.83 6.75
N VAL A 265 9.18 -7.68 6.91
CA VAL A 265 10.54 -7.25 7.25
C VAL A 265 11.16 -6.42 6.14
N VAL A 266 11.01 -6.84 4.89
CA VAL A 266 11.57 -6.13 3.73
C VAL A 266 10.89 -4.76 3.53
N MET A 267 9.57 -4.68 3.71
CA MET A 267 8.81 -3.43 3.70
C MET A 267 9.32 -2.47 4.78
N ALA A 268 9.45 -2.96 6.00
CA ALA A 268 9.93 -2.17 7.13
C ALA A 268 11.38 -1.70 6.92
N ALA A 269 12.25 -2.55 6.36
CA ALA A 269 13.62 -2.21 6.02
C ALA A 269 13.71 -1.15 4.91
N GLY A 270 12.89 -1.28 3.86
CA GLY A 270 12.75 -0.25 2.83
C GLY A 270 12.29 1.07 3.44
N THR A 271 11.28 1.02 4.30
CA THR A 271 10.76 2.20 5.00
C THR A 271 11.82 2.88 5.87
N ALA A 272 12.57 2.08 6.63
CA ALA A 272 13.65 2.55 7.49
C ALA A 272 14.80 3.18 6.70
N SER A 273 15.03 2.74 5.46
CA SER A 273 16.03 3.31 4.55
C SER A 273 15.63 4.71 4.05
N GLY A 274 14.35 5.08 4.22
CA GLY A 274 13.83 6.43 3.98
C GLY A 274 13.34 6.64 2.56
N GLY A 275 13.38 7.89 2.08
CA GLY A 275 12.82 8.24 0.77
C GLY A 275 13.17 9.69 0.42
N TRP A 276 14.38 10.11 0.82
CA TRP A 276 14.70 11.51 1.10
C TRP A 276 14.45 12.47 -0.06
N LYS A 277 14.60 12.02 -1.31
CA LYS A 277 14.25 12.82 -2.50
C LYS A 277 12.76 13.13 -2.58
N ILE A 278 11.91 12.13 -2.37
CA ILE A 278 10.45 12.26 -2.39
C ILE A 278 9.98 13.02 -1.14
N ILE A 279 10.53 12.69 0.04
CA ILE A 279 10.25 13.39 1.30
C ILE A 279 10.55 14.90 1.15
N LYS A 280 11.69 15.26 0.56
CA LYS A 280 12.02 16.67 0.30
C LYS A 280 11.02 17.33 -0.65
N THR A 281 10.53 16.60 -1.64
CA THR A 281 9.57 17.13 -2.62
C THR A 281 8.19 17.35 -2.01
N LEU A 282 7.67 16.38 -1.26
CA LEU A 282 6.40 16.52 -0.56
C LEU A 282 6.51 17.55 0.58
N GLY A 283 7.53 17.46 1.45
CA GLY A 283 7.66 18.33 2.61
C GLY A 283 7.80 19.84 2.30
N HIS A 284 8.45 20.23 1.19
CA HIS A 284 8.64 21.65 0.85
C HIS A 284 7.55 22.24 -0.06
N LYS A 285 6.84 21.41 -0.83
CA LYS A 285 5.81 21.88 -1.79
C LYS A 285 4.39 21.77 -1.26
N MET A 286 4.21 21.13 -0.10
CA MET A 286 2.91 21.03 0.56
C MET A 286 2.50 22.37 1.21
N VAL A 287 1.19 22.60 1.27
CA VAL A 287 0.58 23.74 1.98
C VAL A 287 1.08 23.78 3.43
N LYS A 288 1.15 24.97 4.05
CA LYS A 288 1.47 25.09 5.48
C LYS A 288 0.42 24.32 6.30
N LEU A 289 0.81 23.16 6.81
CA LEU A 289 -0.05 22.29 7.62
C LEU A 289 0.12 22.60 9.10
N HIS A 290 -1.02 22.66 9.81
CA HIS A 290 -1.05 22.59 11.27
C HIS A 290 -1.28 21.14 11.71
N PRO A 291 -0.92 20.77 12.96
CA PRO A 291 -1.09 19.39 13.43
C PRO A 291 -2.50 18.83 13.30
N ILE A 292 -3.52 19.68 13.44
CA ILE A 292 -4.92 19.30 13.24
C ILE A 292 -5.22 18.89 11.79
N HIS A 293 -4.64 19.58 10.80
CA HIS A 293 -4.79 19.22 9.38
C HIS A 293 -4.07 17.90 9.08
N GLY A 294 -2.87 17.73 9.62
CA GLY A 294 -2.11 16.48 9.49
C GLY A 294 -2.87 15.29 10.09
N PHE A 295 -3.43 15.46 11.29
CA PHE A 295 -4.26 14.44 11.93
C PHE A 295 -5.49 14.05 11.10
N ALA A 296 -6.20 15.04 10.55
CA ALA A 296 -7.38 14.80 9.73
C ALA A 296 -7.03 14.05 8.44
N ALA A 297 -5.99 14.49 7.73
CA ALA A 297 -5.55 13.88 6.48
C ALA A 297 -5.02 12.45 6.67
N GLU A 298 -4.16 12.22 7.66
CA GLU A 298 -3.60 10.92 7.99
C GLU A 298 -4.70 9.94 8.41
N THR A 299 -5.59 10.34 9.30
CA THR A 299 -6.72 9.50 9.74
C THR A 299 -7.61 9.12 8.57
N SER A 300 -7.99 10.10 7.74
CA SER A 300 -8.87 9.89 6.58
C SER A 300 -8.25 8.91 5.58
N SER A 301 -6.99 9.16 5.19
CA SER A 301 -6.27 8.28 4.27
C SER A 301 -6.07 6.88 4.84
N ALA A 302 -5.65 6.76 6.10
CA ALA A 302 -5.43 5.48 6.76
C ALA A 302 -6.71 4.64 6.85
N THR A 303 -7.86 5.28 7.10
CA THR A 303 -9.18 4.62 7.06
C THR A 303 -9.50 4.08 5.68
N ILE A 304 -9.30 4.86 4.62
CA ILE A 304 -9.56 4.42 3.24
C ILE A 304 -8.66 3.25 2.86
N LEU A 305 -7.37 3.33 3.17
CA LEU A 305 -6.42 2.27 2.89
C LEU A 305 -6.77 0.97 3.62
N THR A 306 -7.14 1.07 4.90
CA THR A 306 -7.51 -0.10 5.71
C THR A 306 -8.81 -0.73 5.20
N LEU A 307 -9.82 0.07 4.87
CA LEU A 307 -11.09 -0.42 4.33
C LEU A 307 -10.91 -1.06 2.96
N ALA A 308 -10.16 -0.42 2.06
CA ALA A 308 -9.88 -0.97 0.74
C ALA A 308 -9.12 -2.30 0.85
N ALA A 309 -8.09 -2.37 1.70
CA ALA A 309 -7.33 -3.59 1.94
C ALA A 309 -8.20 -4.71 2.55
N HIS A 310 -9.14 -4.38 3.44
CA HIS A 310 -10.10 -5.34 3.98
C HIS A 310 -10.96 -5.99 2.88
N PHE A 311 -11.35 -5.21 1.87
CA PHE A 311 -12.07 -5.72 0.69
C PHE A 311 -11.14 -6.27 -0.42
N GLY A 312 -9.84 -6.39 -0.16
CA GLY A 312 -8.85 -6.88 -1.12
C GLY A 312 -8.64 -5.96 -2.32
N MET A 313 -8.93 -4.66 -2.18
CA MET A 313 -8.78 -3.68 -3.26
C MET A 313 -7.40 -3.00 -3.15
N PRO A 314 -6.43 -3.32 -4.03
CA PRO A 314 -5.13 -2.63 -4.02
C PRO A 314 -5.30 -1.17 -4.42
N VAL A 315 -5.18 -0.27 -3.44
CA VAL A 315 -5.30 1.18 -3.66
C VAL A 315 -3.97 1.90 -3.52
N SER A 316 -3.88 3.10 -4.09
CA SER A 316 -2.69 3.94 -4.00
C SER A 316 -2.69 4.78 -2.72
N THR A 317 -1.68 4.58 -1.88
CA THR A 317 -1.40 5.44 -0.73
C THR A 317 -1.12 6.87 -1.14
N THR A 318 -0.29 7.07 -2.17
CA THR A 318 0.06 8.37 -2.74
C THR A 318 -1.18 9.19 -3.11
N HIS A 319 -2.13 8.60 -3.83
CA HIS A 319 -3.36 9.32 -4.20
C HIS A 319 -4.24 9.60 -2.98
N SER A 320 -4.48 8.58 -2.14
CA SER A 320 -5.32 8.69 -0.94
C SER A 320 -4.87 9.83 -0.02
N ILE A 321 -3.59 9.85 0.37
CA ILE A 321 -3.07 10.87 1.28
C ILE A 321 -3.07 12.25 0.62
N SER A 322 -2.67 12.35 -0.65
CA SER A 322 -2.62 13.62 -1.37
C SER A 322 -4.00 14.26 -1.46
N THR A 323 -5.04 13.46 -1.74
CA THR A 323 -6.42 13.95 -1.76
C THR A 323 -6.97 14.27 -0.38
N ALA A 324 -6.61 13.49 0.64
CA ALA A 324 -7.00 13.77 2.02
C ALA A 324 -6.34 15.03 2.60
N ILE A 325 -5.18 15.44 2.07
CA ILE A 325 -4.54 16.72 2.38
C ILE A 325 -5.23 17.88 1.65
N MET A 326 -5.73 17.65 0.44
CA MET A 326 -6.43 18.67 -0.34
C MET A 326 -7.83 18.98 0.20
N GLY A 327 -8.51 17.98 0.76
CA GLY A 327 -9.82 18.12 1.42
C GLY A 327 -9.68 18.73 2.81
#